data_AF-A0A523DUR1-F1
#
_entry.id   AF-A0A523DUR1-F1
#
_cell.length_a   1.000
_cell.length_b   1.000
_cell.length_c   1.000
_cell.angle_alpha   90.00
_cell.angle_beta   90.00
_cell.angle_gamma   90.00
#
_symmetry.space_group_name_H-M   'P 1'
#
loop_
_entity.id
_entity.type
_entity.pdbx_description
1 polymer ?
#
loop_
_entity_poly.entity_id
_entity_poly.type
_entity_poly.pdbx_seq_one_letter_code
_entity_poly.pdbx_strand_id
1 'polypeptide(L)' 'PYIWGLASFGQEGVEMVLTTLRRELELAMRLAGATSVRALDGSFVRPKT' A
#
# COMPACT_ATOMS: atom_id res chain seq x y z
N PRO A 1 2.95 11.26 -1.15
CA PRO A 1 2.42 10.94 -2.51
C PRO A 1 1.06 11.60 -2.80
N TYR A 2 0.06 11.47 -1.92
CA TYR A 2 -1.29 12.00 -2.16
C TYR A 2 -1.35 13.54 -2.30
N ILE A 3 -0.44 14.28 -1.64
CA ILE A 3 -0.34 15.75 -1.77
C ILE A 3 -0.11 16.16 -3.24
N TRP A 4 0.68 15.39 -3.99
CA TRP A 4 0.88 15.64 -5.41
C TRP A 4 -0.37 15.32 -6.24
N GLY A 5 -1.10 14.25 -5.88
CA GLY A 5 -2.41 13.96 -6.48
C GLY A 5 -3.43 15.08 -6.24
N LEU A 6 -3.48 15.61 -5.01
CA LEU A 6 -4.30 16.75 -4.65
C LEU A 6 -3.96 17.99 -5.46
N ALA A 7 -2.67 18.32 -5.58
CA ALA A 7 -2.21 19.49 -6.32
C ALA A 7 -2.50 19.39 -7.83
N SER A 8 -2.40 18.19 -8.42
CA SER A 8 -2.58 17.99 -9.86
C SER A 8 -4.04 17.83 -10.28
N PHE A 9 -4.85 17.11 -9.51
CA PHE A 9 -6.20 16.68 -9.90
C PHE A 9 -7.25 16.78 -8.78
N GLY A 10 -6.95 17.51 -7.70
CA GLY A 10 -7.90 17.67 -6.59
C GLY A 10 -8.23 16.35 -5.88
N GLN A 11 -9.48 16.21 -5.43
CA GLN A 11 -9.93 15.01 -4.70
C GLN A 11 -9.77 13.73 -5.53
N GLU A 12 -10.10 13.75 -6.82
CA GLU A 12 -9.95 12.59 -7.70
C GLU A 12 -8.50 12.09 -7.75
N GLY A 13 -7.52 13.01 -7.75
CA GLY A 13 -6.11 12.66 -7.67
C GLY A 13 -5.72 12.00 -6.35
N VAL A 14 -6.31 12.43 -5.23
CA VAL A 14 -6.11 11.77 -3.93
C VAL A 14 -6.69 10.36 -3.93
N GLU A 15 -7.92 10.21 -4.42
CA GLU A 15 -8.62 8.91 -4.50
C GLU A 15 -7.87 7.91 -5.38
N MET A 16 -7.33 8.37 -6.51
CA MET A 16 -6.51 7.54 -7.39
C MET A 16 -5.24 7.05 -6.67
N VAL A 17 -4.49 7.95 -6.01
CA VAL A 17 -3.28 7.58 -5.28
C VAL A 17 -3.58 6.56 -4.17
N LEU A 18 -4.63 6.80 -3.37
CA LEU A 18 -5.02 5.89 -2.30
C LEU A 18 -5.50 4.53 -2.85
N THR A 19 -6.24 4.53 -3.95
CA THR A 19 -6.70 3.30 -4.61
C THR A 19 -5.52 2.47 -5.12
N THR A 20 -4.55 3.10 -5.77
CA THR A 20 -3.34 2.42 -6.25
C THR A 20 -2.56 1.83 -5.08
N LEU A 21 -2.28 2.62 -4.04
CA LEU A 21 -1.55 2.12 -2.86
C LEU A 21 -2.27 0.93 -2.20
N ARG A 22 -3.59 0.98 -2.08
CA ARG A 22 -4.39 -0.12 -1.53
C ARG A 22 -4.29 -1.38 -2.40
N ARG A 23 -4.46 -1.25 -3.73
CA ARG A 23 -4.40 -2.39 -4.65
C ARG A 23 -3.03 -3.05 -4.66
N GLU A 24 -1.96 -2.26 -4.69
CA GLU A 24 -0.58 -2.77 -4.65
C GLU A 24 -0.29 -3.48 -3.32
N LEU A 25 -0.76 -2.93 -2.19
CA LEU A 25 -0.63 -3.58 -0.90
C LEU A 25 -1.39 -4.92 -0.85
N GLU A 26 -2.64 -4.95 -1.33
CA GLU A 26 -3.43 -6.19 -1.42
C GLU A 26 -2.75 -7.25 -2.29
N LEU A 27 -2.17 -6.84 -3.43
CA LEU A 27 -1.42 -7.74 -4.31
C LEU A 27 -0.17 -8.28 -3.63
N ALA A 28 0.63 -7.41 -3.02
CA ALA A 28 1.84 -7.81 -2.30
C ALA A 28 1.54 -8.77 -1.15
N MET A 29 0.47 -8.51 -0.38
CA MET A 29 0.02 -9.40 0.69
C MET A 29 -0.37 -10.78 0.16
N ARG A 30 -1.12 -10.85 -0.95
CA ARG A 30 -1.47 -12.13 -1.60
C ARG A 30 -0.24 -12.91 -2.04
N LEU A 31 0.72 -12.23 -2.67
CA LEU A 31 1.98 -12.85 -3.10
C LEU A 31 2.84 -13.31 -1.92
N ALA A 32 2.75 -12.63 -0.78
CA ALA A 32 3.43 -12.99 0.45
C ALA A 32 2.65 -14.02 1.31
N GLY A 33 1.45 -14.45 0.89
CA GLY A 33 0.63 -15.40 1.64
C GLY A 33 -0.10 -14.81 2.86
N ALA A 34 -0.22 -13.48 2.96
CA ALA A 34 -0.95 -12.79 4.03
C ALA A 34 -2.40 -12.47 3.62
N THR A 35 -3.36 -12.80 4.47
CA THR A 35 -4.80 -12.57 4.23
C THR A 35 -5.36 -11.36 4.99
N SER A 36 -4.59 -10.78 5.90
CA SER A 36 -4.97 -9.59 6.66
C SER A 36 -3.73 -8.83 7.16
N VAL A 37 -3.89 -7.55 7.47
CA VAL A 37 -2.79 -6.73 8.03
C VAL A 37 -2.31 -7.30 9.36
N ARG A 38 -3.20 -7.92 10.14
CA ARG A 38 -2.84 -8.57 11.42
C ARG A 38 -1.90 -9.77 11.24
N ALA A 39 -1.89 -10.40 10.07
CA ALA A 39 -0.99 -11.50 9.77
C ALA A 39 0.44 -11.04 9.43
N LEU A 40 0.66 -9.73 9.27
CA LEU A 40 1.98 -9.18 8.95
C LEU A 40 2.77 -8.94 10.24
N ASP A 41 3.94 -9.56 10.35
CA ASP A 41 4.90 -9.37 11.43
C ASP A 41 6.33 -9.30 10.90
N GLY A 42 7.31 -9.25 11.81
CA GLY A 42 8.73 -9.13 11.47
C GLY A 42 9.29 -10.29 10.63
N SER A 43 8.63 -11.45 10.58
CA SER A 43 9.07 -12.61 9.77
C SER A 43 8.97 -12.35 8.25
N PHE A 44 8.15 -11.39 7.83
CA PHE A 44 8.00 -11.01 6.42
C PHE A 44 9.17 -10.17 5.89
N VAL A 45 10.06 -9.70 6.77
CA VAL A 45 11.19 -8.85 6.41
C VAL A 45 12.49 -9.49 6.87
N ARG A 46 13.55 -9.32 6.08
CA ARG A 46 14.88 -9.76 6.50
C ARG A 46 15.37 -8.85 7.63
N PRO A 47 15.89 -9.40 8.75
CA PRO A 47 16.47 -8.58 9.80
C PRO A 47 17.67 -7.79 9.27
N LYS A 48 17.86 -6.60 9.81
CA LYS A 48 19.04 -5.78 9.53
C LYS A 48 20.23 -6.42 10.27
N THR A 49 21.29 -6.76 9.53
CA THR A 49 22.55 -7.30 10.08
C THR A 49 23.16 -6.35 11.10
#